data_AF-N9U0L9-F1
#
_entry.id   AF-N9U0L9-F1
#
_cell.length_a   1.000
_cell.length_b   1.000
_cell.length_c   1.000
_cell.angle_alpha   90.00
_cell.angle_beta   90.00
_cell.angle_gamma   90.00
#
_symmetry.space_group_name_H-M   'P 1'
#
loop_
_entity.id
_entity.type
_entity.pdbx_description
1 polymer ?
#
loop_
_entity_poly.entity_id
_entity_poly.type
_entity_poly.pdbx_seq_one_letter_code
_entity_poly.pdbx_strand_id
1 'polypeptide(L)'
;MSQAQAQPLIGRLASTPVQHFNEQIQRAGNAHQSWVNDYREVALRFIANPALPSRIQARQVDNELILSVALDDPHSDQLYILTLFRHNDMWQMRHAEMGWRCQGDRAFTPVPCPR
;
A
#
# COMPACT_ATOMS: atom_id res chain seq x y z
N MET A 1 8.82 13.85 -30.36
CA MET A 1 9.75 13.53 -29.26
C MET A 1 8.98 12.69 -28.26
N SER A 2 9.20 11.38 -28.24
CA SER A 2 8.55 10.50 -27.26
C SER A 2 9.22 10.72 -25.90
N GLN A 3 8.51 11.37 -24.96
CA GLN A 3 8.93 11.36 -23.56
C GLN A 3 8.73 9.92 -23.06
N ALA A 4 9.83 9.16 -23.00
CA ALA A 4 9.87 7.93 -22.24
C ALA A 4 9.57 8.32 -20.79
N GLN A 5 8.35 8.02 -20.33
CA GLN A 5 7.98 8.18 -18.93
C GLN A 5 8.94 7.30 -18.13
N ALA A 6 9.89 7.92 -17.43
CA ALA A 6 10.84 7.22 -16.59
C ALA A 6 10.02 6.45 -15.54
N GLN A 7 9.91 5.14 -15.73
CA GLN A 7 9.28 4.27 -14.75
C GLN A 7 10.17 4.29 -13.51
N PRO A 8 9.62 4.58 -12.32
CA PRO A 8 10.42 4.59 -11.10
C PRO A 8 11.07 3.22 -10.91
N LEU A 9 12.37 3.22 -10.63
CA LEU A 9 13.10 2.00 -10.31
C LEU A 9 12.70 1.56 -8.90
N ILE A 10 12.10 0.39 -8.78
CA ILE A 10 11.72 -0.19 -7.48
C ILE A 10 12.88 -1.06 -7.02
N GLY A 11 13.60 -0.60 -5.99
CA GLY A 11 14.60 -1.40 -5.27
C GLY A 11 13.94 -2.42 -4.34
N ARG A 12 14.71 -2.97 -3.39
CA ARG A 12 14.11 -3.77 -2.30
C ARG A 12 13.22 -2.86 -1.45
N LEU A 13 12.04 -3.34 -1.10
CA LEU A 13 11.12 -2.67 -0.20
C LEU A 13 11.21 -3.28 1.21
N ALA A 14 10.78 -2.54 2.22
CA ALA A 14 10.72 -3.01 3.59
C ALA A 14 9.42 -3.79 3.79
N SER A 15 9.51 -5.03 4.27
CA SER A 15 8.32 -5.80 4.65
C SER A 15 7.68 -5.23 5.90
N THR A 16 6.36 -5.02 5.87
CA THR A 16 5.58 -4.49 6.97
C THR A 16 4.72 -5.61 7.58
N PRO A 17 4.72 -5.79 8.91
CA PRO A 17 3.88 -6.79 9.57
C PRO A 17 2.37 -6.56 9.33
N VAL A 18 1.64 -7.64 8.99
CA VAL A 18 0.21 -7.56 8.64
C VAL A 18 -0.73 -8.20 9.67
N GLN A 19 -0.19 -9.02 10.58
CA GLN A 19 -0.98 -9.86 11.49
C GLN A 19 -1.92 -9.03 12.38
N HIS A 20 -1.38 -8.02 13.08
CA HIS A 20 -2.18 -7.15 13.95
C HIS A 20 -3.26 -6.36 13.17
N PHE A 21 -3.02 -6.04 11.91
CA PHE A 21 -4.01 -5.37 11.06
C PHE A 21 -5.12 -6.33 10.62
N ASN A 22 -4.79 -7.56 10.27
CA ASN A 22 -5.78 -8.59 9.96
C ASN A 22 -6.70 -8.92 11.15
N GLU A 23 -6.17 -8.88 12.38
CA GLU A 23 -7.01 -8.98 13.58
C GLU A 23 -8.01 -7.82 13.69
N GLN A 24 -7.62 -6.60 13.32
CA GLN A 24 -8.53 -5.44 13.29
C GLN A 24 -9.61 -5.62 12.22
N ILE A 25 -9.24 -6.10 11.02
CA ILE A 25 -10.20 -6.46 9.97
C ILE A 25 -11.20 -7.48 10.50
N GLN A 26 -10.73 -8.54 11.15
CA GLN A 26 -11.60 -9.58 11.69
C GLN A 26 -12.57 -9.03 12.74
N ARG A 27 -12.08 -8.18 13.67
CA ARG A 27 -12.94 -7.52 14.67
C ARG A 27 -13.97 -6.61 14.01
N ALA A 28 -13.58 -5.85 12.99
CA ALA A 28 -14.47 -4.96 12.25
C ALA A 28 -15.53 -5.71 11.44
N GLY A 29 -15.17 -6.83 10.81
CA GLY A 29 -16.10 -7.72 10.12
C GLY A 29 -17.13 -8.35 11.05
N ASN A 30 -16.69 -8.82 12.23
CA ASN A 30 -17.60 -9.31 13.27
C ASN A 30 -18.54 -8.22 13.78
N ALA A 31 -18.10 -6.97 13.76
CA ALA A 31 -18.90 -5.79 14.07
C ALA A 31 -19.71 -5.25 12.87
N HIS A 32 -19.76 -5.99 11.75
CA HIS A 32 -20.47 -5.63 10.52
C HIS A 32 -20.08 -4.27 9.93
N GLN A 33 -18.84 -3.81 10.18
CA GLN A 33 -18.35 -2.57 9.59
C GLN A 33 -18.03 -2.81 8.12
N SER A 34 -18.66 -2.05 7.22
CA SER A 34 -18.59 -2.29 5.77
C SER A 34 -17.22 -2.00 5.14
N TRP A 35 -16.34 -1.25 5.80
CA TRP A 35 -15.04 -0.87 5.24
C TRP A 35 -14.15 -2.07 4.93
N VAL A 36 -14.31 -3.19 5.66
CA VAL A 36 -13.53 -4.42 5.42
C VAL A 36 -13.87 -5.08 4.07
N ASN A 37 -14.98 -4.69 3.46
CA ASN A 37 -15.45 -5.22 2.19
C ASN A 37 -14.89 -4.43 0.99
N ASP A 38 -14.38 -3.22 1.20
CA ASP A 38 -13.77 -2.36 0.19
C ASP A 38 -12.24 -2.37 0.34
N TYR A 39 -11.53 -2.83 -0.71
CA TYR A 39 -10.08 -2.94 -0.68
C TYR A 39 -9.39 -1.57 -0.57
N ARG A 40 -10.01 -0.49 -1.07
CA ARG A 40 -9.44 0.86 -1.00
C ARG A 40 -9.45 1.35 0.44
N GLU A 41 -10.57 1.18 1.13
CA GLU A 41 -10.70 1.52 2.55
C GLU A 41 -9.72 0.72 3.42
N VAL A 42 -9.59 -0.58 3.14
CA VAL A 42 -8.64 -1.45 3.84
C VAL A 42 -7.19 -0.97 3.64
N ALA A 43 -6.80 -0.66 2.40
CA ALA A 43 -5.47 -0.14 2.10
C ALA A 43 -5.19 1.20 2.80
N LEU A 44 -6.13 2.14 2.74
CA LEU A 44 -5.97 3.47 3.36
C LEU A 44 -5.85 3.38 4.89
N ARG A 45 -6.62 2.50 5.53
CA ARG A 45 -6.54 2.26 6.99
C ARG A 45 -5.23 1.62 7.40
N PHE A 46 -4.68 0.72 6.59
CA PHE A 46 -3.37 0.12 6.88
C PHE A 46 -2.24 1.16 6.83
N ILE A 47 -2.25 2.01 5.82
CA ILE A 47 -1.24 3.05 5.61
C ILE A 47 -1.31 4.13 6.70
N ALA A 48 -2.48 4.30 7.34
CA ALA A 48 -2.71 5.19 8.48
C ALA A 48 -2.30 6.66 8.22
N ASN A 49 -2.36 7.11 6.97
CA ASN A 49 -1.96 8.47 6.59
C ASN A 49 -2.99 9.15 5.68
N PRO A 50 -4.17 9.52 6.22
CA PRO A 50 -5.29 10.06 5.44
C PRO A 50 -5.07 11.49 4.93
N ALA A 51 -4.03 12.18 5.41
CA ALA A 51 -3.75 13.57 5.05
C ALA A 51 -2.98 13.73 3.73
N LEU A 52 -2.39 12.65 3.20
CA LEU A 52 -1.64 12.69 1.94
C LEU A 52 -2.53 12.25 0.77
N PRO A 53 -2.52 12.99 -0.36
CA PRO A 53 -3.12 12.51 -1.58
C PRO A 53 -2.53 11.13 -1.93
N SER A 54 -3.40 10.14 -2.12
CA SER A 54 -2.99 8.79 -2.48
C SER A 54 -3.43 8.46 -3.90
N ARG A 55 -2.54 7.85 -4.68
CA ARG A 55 -2.88 7.19 -5.94
C ARG A 55 -2.86 5.70 -5.72
N ILE A 56 -4.03 5.07 -5.84
CA ILE A 56 -4.20 3.62 -5.70
C ILE A 56 -4.36 3.03 -7.10
N GLN A 57 -3.42 2.17 -7.48
CA GLN A 57 -3.55 1.29 -8.64
C GLN A 57 -3.81 -0.13 -8.15
N ALA A 58 -4.68 -0.85 -8.83
CA ALA A 58 -5.09 -2.19 -8.45
C ALA A 58 -4.89 -3.15 -9.63
N ARG A 59 -4.34 -4.32 -9.34
CA ARG A 59 -4.14 -5.39 -10.31
C ARG A 59 -4.52 -6.73 -9.68
N GLN A 60 -5.45 -7.44 -10.31
CA GLN A 60 -5.78 -8.81 -9.94
C GLN A 60 -4.70 -9.75 -10.50
N VAL A 61 -4.20 -10.66 -9.66
CA VAL A 61 -3.30 -11.76 -10.04
C VAL A 61 -3.80 -13.02 -9.34
N ASP A 62 -4.28 -13.99 -10.11
CA ASP A 62 -4.97 -15.18 -9.61
C ASP A 62 -6.09 -14.79 -8.61
N ASN A 63 -6.02 -15.30 -7.38
CA ASN A 63 -6.99 -15.05 -6.31
C ASN A 63 -6.59 -13.87 -5.41
N GLU A 64 -5.58 -13.09 -5.80
CA GLU A 64 -5.03 -11.99 -5.03
C GLU A 64 -5.21 -10.65 -5.73
N LEU A 65 -5.34 -9.61 -4.93
CA LEU A 65 -5.41 -8.24 -5.38
C LEU A 65 -4.13 -7.53 -4.94
N ILE A 66 -3.29 -7.17 -5.91
CA ILE A 66 -2.07 -6.38 -5.67
C ILE A 66 -2.43 -4.91 -5.84
N LEU A 67 -2.17 -4.12 -4.79
CA LEU A 67 -2.35 -2.68 -4.78
C LEU A 67 -1.00 -1.99 -4.74
N SER A 68 -0.82 -0.99 -5.61
CA SER A 68 0.26 -0.02 -5.51
C SER A 68 -0.33 1.29 -5.01
N VAL A 69 0.08 1.74 -3.84
CA VAL A 69 -0.39 2.99 -3.22
C VAL A 69 0.79 3.96 -3.13
N ALA A 70 0.76 5.00 -3.96
CA ALA A 70 1.74 6.08 -3.90
C ALA A 70 1.19 7.23 -3.05
N LEU A 71 1.97 7.70 -2.09
CA LEU A 71 1.73 8.92 -1.34
C LEU A 71 2.74 9.97 -1.77
N ASP A 72 2.26 11.13 -2.19
CA ASP A 72 3.12 12.25 -2.55
C ASP A 72 3.27 13.15 -1.31
N ASP A 73 4.48 13.23 -0.77
CA ASP A 73 4.85 14.21 0.25
C ASP A 73 5.92 15.16 -0.32
N PRO A 74 5.91 16.47 0.02
CA PRO A 74 6.83 17.44 -0.55
C PRO A 74 8.33 17.11 -0.41
N HIS A 75 8.70 16.28 0.56
CA HIS A 75 10.08 15.93 0.87
C HIS A 75 10.45 14.48 0.52
N SER A 76 9.46 13.60 0.39
CA SER A 76 9.70 12.20 0.03
C SER A 76 8.45 11.58 -0.60
N ASP A 77 8.62 10.77 -1.65
CA ASP A 77 7.52 9.93 -2.11
C ASP A 77 7.53 8.61 -1.35
N GLN A 78 6.35 8.13 -0.96
CA GLN A 78 6.20 6.80 -0.38
C GLN A 78 5.43 5.89 -1.32
N LEU A 79 5.84 4.63 -1.38
CA LEU A 79 5.15 3.59 -2.14
C LEU A 79 4.87 2.40 -1.23
N TYR A 80 3.61 1.98 -1.21
CA TYR A 80 3.19 0.73 -0.60
C TYR A 80 2.78 -0.25 -1.68
N ILE A 81 3.27 -1.49 -1.57
CA ILE A 81 2.78 -2.62 -2.36
C ILE A 81 2.04 -3.55 -1.40
N LEU A 82 0.73 -3.65 -1.55
CA LEU A 82 -0.13 -4.45 -0.68
C LEU A 82 -0.67 -5.64 -1.47
N THR A 83 -0.57 -6.83 -0.91
CA THR A 83 -1.18 -8.04 -1.47
C THR A 83 -2.35 -8.44 -0.59
N LEU A 84 -3.56 -8.34 -1.14
CA LEU A 84 -4.79 -8.66 -0.44
C LEU A 84 -5.42 -9.92 -1.02
N PHE A 85 -6.19 -10.62 -0.20
CA PHE A 85 -6.99 -11.76 -0.63
C PHE A 85 -8.37 -11.69 0.03
N ARG A 86 -9.36 -12.32 -0.62
CA ARG A 86 -10.72 -12.37 -0.09
C ARG A 86 -10.88 -13.57 0.85
N HIS A 87 -11.46 -13.35 2.02
CA HIS A 87 -11.79 -14.38 3.00
C HIS A 87 -13.06 -14.01 3.77
N ASN A 88 -14.09 -14.86 3.72
CA ASN A 88 -15.41 -14.63 4.33
C ASN A 88 -15.98 -13.23 4.01
N ASP A 89 -15.99 -12.89 2.72
CA ASP A 89 -16.43 -11.59 2.20
C ASP A 89 -15.66 -10.35 2.69
N MET A 90 -14.56 -10.54 3.41
CA MET A 90 -13.67 -9.46 3.83
C MET A 90 -12.38 -9.50 3.02
N TRP A 91 -11.77 -8.34 2.81
CA TRP A 91 -10.39 -8.26 2.36
C TRP A 91 -9.44 -8.45 3.55
N GLN A 92 -8.50 -9.38 3.42
CA GLN A 92 -7.43 -9.64 4.35
C GLN A 92 -6.09 -9.33 3.69
N MET A 93 -5.08 -8.96 4.47
CA MET A 93 -3.76 -8.67 3.93
C MET A 93 -2.84 -9.89 4.04
N ARG A 94 -2.29 -10.32 2.92
CA ARG A 94 -1.28 -11.39 2.88
C ARG A 94 0.12 -10.83 3.09
N HIS A 95 0.44 -9.76 2.36
CA HIS A 95 1.75 -9.14 2.37
C HIS A 95 1.63 -7.64 2.23
N ALA A 96 2.58 -6.91 2.82
CA ALA A 96 2.69 -5.48 2.68
C ALA A 96 4.17 -5.11 2.63
N GLU A 97 4.51 -4.27 1.67
CA GLU A 97 5.85 -3.72 1.49
C GLU A 97 5.76 -2.21 1.39
N MET A 98 6.78 -1.52 1.87
CA MET A 98 6.88 -0.07 1.84
C MET A 98 8.26 0.36 1.37
N GLY A 99 8.32 1.46 0.63
CA GLY A 99 9.56 2.14 0.32
C GLY A 99 9.42 3.65 0.28
N TRP A 100 10.57 4.31 0.33
CA TRP A 100 10.72 5.75 0.24
C TRP A 100 11.60 6.11 -0.94
N ARG A 101 11.25 7.18 -1.64
CA ARG A 101 12.11 7.84 -2.61
C ARG A 101 12.38 9.25 -2.11
N CYS A 102 13.62 9.52 -1.74
CA CYS A 102 14.01 10.83 -1.24
C CYS A 102 14.13 11.82 -2.37
N GLN A 103 13.98 13.11 -2.06
CA GLN A 103 14.12 14.16 -3.05
C GLN A 103 15.48 14.05 -3.78
N GLY A 104 15.44 13.98 -5.11
CA GLY A 104 16.63 13.84 -5.95
C GLY A 104 17.01 12.39 -6.27
N ASP A 105 16.47 11.42 -5.56
CA ASP A 105 16.70 10.00 -5.84
C ASP A 105 15.82 9.50 -6.99
N ARG A 106 16.34 8.52 -7.73
CA ARG A 106 15.62 7.91 -8.87
C ARG A 106 14.87 6.63 -8.51
N ALA A 107 15.13 6.06 -7.34
CA ALA A 107 14.65 4.74 -6.96
C ALA A 107 14.00 4.76 -5.57
N PHE A 108 13.03 3.87 -5.36
CA PHE A 108 12.52 3.58 -4.02
C PHE A 108 13.48 2.65 -3.27
N THR A 109 13.67 2.92 -1.98
CA THR A 109 14.51 2.12 -1.08
C THR A 109 13.73 1.70 0.16
N PRO A 110 14.18 0.67 0.91
CA PRO A 110 13.48 0.18 2.09
C PRO A 110 13.77 1.02 3.35
N VAL A 111 14.48 2.15 3.21
CA VAL A 111 14.91 2.97 4.34
C VAL A 111 14.22 4.34 4.24
N PRO A 112 13.63 4.85 5.34
CA PRO A 112 13.08 6.20 5.36
C PRO A 112 14.12 7.25 5.00
N CYS A 113 13.68 8.33 4.37
CA CYS A 113 14.55 9.47 4.10
C CYS A 113 15.07 10.07 5.40
N PRO A 114 16.36 10.45 5.46
CA PRO A 114 16.88 11.18 6.60
C PRO A 114 16.09 12.48 6.78
N ARG A 115 15.82 12.82 8.05
CA ARG A 115 15.15 14.08 8.41
C ARG A 115 16.13 15.24 8.40
#